data_AF-A0A3S4F1T1-F1
#
_entry.id   AF-A0A3S4F1T1-F1
#
_cell.length_a   1.000
_cell.length_b   1.000
_cell.length_c   1.000
_cell.angle_alpha   90.00
_cell.angle_beta   90.00
_cell.angle_gamma   90.00
#
_symmetry.space_group_name_H-M   'P 1'
#
loop_
_entity.id
_entity.type
_entity.pdbx_description
1 polymer ?
#
loop_
_entity_poly.entity_id
_entity_poly.type
_entity_poly.pdbx_seq_one_letter_code
_entity_poly.pdbx_strand_id
1 'polypeptide(L)'
;MTTITKEWLQQTIAEFENTRDDIPFGLDDDDAKILIVLKRALASLERERIRREHAEWSDKTFGDVGPVGPLKHLSKEALEAAADPSDPLEWADMQFLLWDAQRRMGISDEFITRAMIEKLEINKSRQWPEPKDGEPRLHIKEQLAPVVPPAIEPDYEVIKSILPTANPDEYACCIAADIWNACRAAMLQGAEPVSNHDELALYYLQGQKDGLEWAAQLAEANHPLTGDWLYDDRWSWLKLSEKVQICPGSPEALQ
;
A
#
# COMPACT_ATOMS: atom_id res chain seq x y z
N MET A 1 -1.19 44.70 9.58
CA MET A 1 -2.02 43.92 8.64
C MET A 1 -3.35 43.67 9.32
N THR A 2 -4.46 44.01 8.68
CA THR A 2 -5.81 43.71 9.19
C THR A 2 -6.06 42.22 9.00
N THR A 3 -6.30 41.49 10.09
CA THR A 3 -6.60 40.04 10.03
C THR A 3 -8.07 39.85 9.66
N ILE A 4 -8.35 39.06 8.61
CA ILE A 4 -9.71 38.66 8.24
C ILE A 4 -10.20 37.63 9.27
N THR A 5 -11.28 37.94 9.99
CA THR A 5 -11.88 37.02 10.97
C THR A 5 -13.09 36.30 10.42
N LYS A 6 -13.49 35.21 11.09
CA LYS A 6 -14.72 34.47 10.77
C LYS A 6 -15.95 35.38 10.85
N GLU A 7 -16.04 36.16 11.92
CA GLU A 7 -17.16 37.06 12.21
C GLU A 7 -17.26 38.14 11.12
N TRP A 8 -16.12 38.70 10.72
CA TRP A 8 -16.06 39.67 9.63
C TRP A 8 -16.54 39.05 8.30
N LEU A 9 -16.11 37.83 7.98
CA LEU A 9 -16.57 37.12 6.77
C LEU A 9 -18.07 36.85 6.82
N GLN A 10 -18.59 36.37 7.95
CA GLN A 10 -20.03 36.10 8.13
C GLN A 10 -20.87 37.36 7.98
N GLN A 11 -20.45 38.45 8.62
CA GLN A 11 -21.14 39.73 8.52
C GLN A 11 -21.12 40.25 7.07
N THR A 12 -19.95 40.26 6.44
CA THR A 12 -19.82 40.74 5.05
C THR A 12 -20.66 39.90 4.09
N ILE A 13 -20.65 38.57 4.23
CA ILE A 13 -21.49 37.67 3.42
C ILE A 13 -22.98 38.00 3.62
N ALA A 14 -23.42 38.18 4.86
CA ALA A 14 -24.81 38.53 5.14
C ALA A 14 -25.21 39.88 4.52
N GLU A 15 -24.33 40.88 4.54
CA GLU A 15 -24.56 42.18 3.89
C GLU A 15 -24.72 42.02 2.36
N PHE A 16 -23.87 41.23 1.71
CA PHE A 16 -23.97 40.92 0.28
C PHE A 16 -25.25 40.13 -0.06
N GLU A 17 -25.64 39.17 0.77
CA GLU A 17 -26.86 38.38 0.56
C GLU A 17 -28.12 39.23 0.72
N ASN A 18 -28.17 40.10 1.73
CA ASN A 18 -29.27 41.05 1.89
C ASN A 18 -29.36 41.98 0.67
N THR A 19 -28.22 42.52 0.20
CA THR A 19 -28.18 43.39 -0.98
C THR A 19 -28.68 42.66 -2.23
N ARG A 20 -28.30 41.40 -2.43
CA ARG A 20 -28.79 40.56 -3.53
C ARG A 20 -30.30 40.42 -3.50
N ASP A 21 -30.86 40.20 -2.31
CA ASP A 21 -32.28 39.88 -2.12
C ASP A 21 -33.16 41.15 -2.21
N ASP A 22 -32.60 42.33 -1.91
CA ASP A 22 -33.30 43.63 -1.99
C ASP A 22 -33.36 44.23 -3.41
N ILE A 23 -32.48 43.81 -4.33
CA ILE A 23 -32.41 44.37 -5.69
C ILE A 23 -33.20 43.48 -6.68
N PRO A 24 -34.17 44.03 -7.46
CA PRO A 24 -35.00 43.24 -8.39
C PRO A 24 -34.24 42.44 -9.45
N PHE A 25 -33.02 42.85 -9.77
CA PHE A 25 -32.15 42.22 -10.77
C PHE A 25 -30.97 41.45 -10.13
N GLY A 26 -30.90 41.38 -8.80
CA GLY A 26 -29.80 40.76 -8.05
C GLY A 26 -28.51 41.59 -8.02
N LEU A 27 -27.41 40.95 -7.60
CA LEU A 27 -26.06 41.54 -7.63
C LEU A 27 -25.55 41.60 -9.07
N ASP A 28 -24.68 42.57 -9.35
CA ASP A 28 -23.89 42.53 -10.58
C ASP A 28 -22.87 41.37 -10.57
N ASP A 29 -22.25 41.13 -11.73
CA ASP A 29 -21.34 40.01 -11.93
C ASP A 29 -20.12 40.04 -11.01
N ASP A 30 -19.62 41.23 -10.67
CA ASP A 30 -18.43 41.36 -9.83
C ASP A 30 -18.77 41.17 -8.36
N ASP A 31 -19.89 41.74 -7.89
CA ASP A 31 -20.41 41.51 -6.55
C ASP A 31 -20.79 40.04 -6.33
N ALA A 32 -21.37 39.39 -7.33
CA ALA A 32 -21.66 37.95 -7.29
C ALA A 32 -20.38 37.12 -7.16
N LYS A 33 -19.31 37.46 -7.89
CA LYS A 33 -17.99 36.81 -7.76
C LYS A 33 -17.39 37.03 -6.38
N ILE A 34 -17.48 38.25 -5.84
CA ILE A 34 -16.99 38.59 -4.50
C ILE A 34 -17.69 37.73 -3.45
N LEU A 35 -19.01 37.63 -3.50
CA LEU A 35 -19.78 36.80 -2.58
C LEU A 35 -19.33 35.32 -2.61
N ILE A 36 -19.06 34.77 -3.80
CA ILE A 36 -18.54 33.40 -3.95
C ILE A 36 -17.15 33.27 -3.28
N VAL A 37 -16.26 34.23 -3.50
CA VAL A 37 -14.91 34.23 -2.91
C VAL A 37 -14.99 34.31 -1.37
N LEU A 38 -15.85 35.18 -0.83
CA LEU A 38 -16.06 35.32 0.61
C LEU A 38 -16.57 34.01 1.23
N LYS A 39 -17.56 33.36 0.60
CA LYS A 39 -18.08 32.05 1.06
C LYS A 39 -17.02 30.96 1.04
N ARG A 40 -16.18 30.92 0.00
CA ARG A 40 -15.04 29.98 -0.07
C ARG A 40 -14.01 30.26 1.02
N ALA A 41 -13.70 31.53 1.29
CA ALA A 41 -12.80 31.91 2.37
C ALA A 41 -13.35 31.48 3.74
N LEU A 42 -14.65 31.69 3.99
CA LEU A 42 -15.30 31.26 5.23
C LEU A 42 -15.25 29.73 5.40
N ALA A 43 -15.58 28.98 4.35
CA ALA A 43 -15.50 27.52 4.37
C ALA A 43 -14.07 27.01 4.62
N SER A 44 -13.07 27.65 4.02
CA SER A 44 -11.65 27.33 4.25
C SER A 44 -11.23 27.58 5.69
N LEU A 45 -11.68 28.69 6.30
CA LEU A 45 -11.37 29.04 7.68
C LEU A 45 -12.00 28.07 8.67
N GLU A 46 -13.26 27.68 8.46
CA GLU A 46 -13.93 26.65 9.27
C GLU A 46 -13.23 25.30 9.17
N ARG A 47 -12.91 24.85 7.95
CA ARG A 47 -12.22 23.57 7.75
C ARG A 47 -10.87 23.52 8.46
N GLU A 48 -10.12 24.62 8.42
CA GLU A 48 -8.83 24.72 9.09
C GLU A 48 -8.98 24.78 10.62
N ARG A 49 -10.03 25.44 11.14
CA ARG A 49 -10.37 25.37 12.58
C ARG A 49 -10.62 23.94 13.03
N ILE A 50 -11.51 23.23 12.32
CA ILE A 50 -11.86 21.83 12.63
C ILE A 50 -10.64 20.92 12.56
N ARG A 51 -9.77 21.08 11.55
CA ARG A 51 -8.53 20.31 11.42
C ARG A 51 -7.60 20.50 12.64
N ARG A 52 -7.46 21.74 13.14
CA ARG A 52 -6.65 22.02 14.35
C ARG A 52 -7.28 21.44 15.61
N GLU A 53 -8.58 21.65 15.82
CA GLU A 53 -9.31 21.10 16.97
C GLU A 53 -9.22 19.56 17.00
N HIS A 54 -9.36 18.92 15.84
CA HIS A 54 -9.16 17.49 15.70
C HIS A 54 -7.74 17.06 16.05
N ALA A 55 -6.72 17.76 15.55
CA ALA A 55 -5.32 17.46 15.86
C ALA A 55 -5.04 17.57 17.36
N GLU A 56 -5.49 18.63 18.02
CA GLU A 56 -5.35 18.84 19.47
C GLU A 56 -6.06 17.74 20.28
N TRP A 57 -7.28 17.38 19.89
CA TRP A 57 -8.01 16.29 20.50
C TRP A 57 -7.31 14.93 20.31
N SER A 58 -6.82 14.64 19.11
CA SER A 58 -6.11 13.42 18.76
C SER A 58 -4.80 13.29 19.53
N ASP A 59 -4.03 14.38 19.66
CA ASP A 59 -2.80 14.40 20.45
C ASP A 59 -3.08 14.16 21.93
N LYS A 60 -4.15 14.77 22.47
CA LYS A 60 -4.56 14.57 23.86
C LYS A 60 -5.05 13.14 24.13
N THR A 61 -5.72 12.53 23.16
CA THR A 61 -6.39 11.22 23.33
C THR A 61 -5.42 10.06 23.10
N PHE A 62 -4.60 10.14 22.05
CA PHE A 62 -3.76 9.05 21.59
C PHE A 62 -2.26 9.27 21.85
N GLY A 63 -1.85 10.50 22.18
CA GLY A 63 -0.46 10.83 22.43
C GLY A 63 0.42 10.82 21.16
N ASP A 64 1.71 10.58 21.38
CA ASP A 64 2.75 10.56 20.35
C ASP A 64 2.78 9.21 19.60
N VAL A 65 1.82 9.03 18.69
CA VAL A 65 1.72 7.87 17.80
C VAL A 65 1.96 8.26 16.35
N GLY A 66 2.50 7.34 15.56
CA GLY A 66 2.75 7.52 14.12
C GLY A 66 1.49 7.34 13.25
N PRO A 67 1.60 7.50 11.91
CA PRO A 67 0.45 7.51 10.99
C PRO A 67 -0.18 6.14 10.73
N VAL A 68 0.50 5.04 11.09
CA VAL A 68 0.12 3.69 10.66
C VAL A 68 -1.23 3.29 11.26
N GLY A 69 -1.50 3.69 12.51
CA GLY A 69 -2.79 3.46 13.16
C GLY A 69 -3.95 4.11 12.39
N PRO A 70 -3.92 5.44 12.21
CA PRO A 70 -4.92 6.14 11.39
C PRO A 70 -5.10 5.58 9.98
N LEU A 71 -4.02 5.17 9.30
CA LEU A 71 -4.12 4.57 7.95
C LEU A 71 -4.79 3.18 7.94
N LYS A 72 -4.52 2.35 8.95
CA LYS A 72 -5.22 1.07 9.12
C LYS A 72 -6.69 1.28 9.43
N HIS A 73 -7.00 2.31 10.23
CA HIS A 73 -8.37 2.68 10.54
C HIS A 73 -9.09 3.22 9.29
N LEU A 74 -8.43 4.06 8.49
CA LEU A 74 -8.97 4.61 7.25
C LEU A 74 -9.45 3.52 6.28
N SER A 75 -8.79 2.37 6.28
CA SER A 75 -9.23 1.22 5.46
C SER A 75 -10.57 0.64 5.88
N LYS A 76 -10.93 0.73 7.17
CA LYS A 76 -12.23 0.30 7.71
C LYS A 76 -13.31 1.35 7.39
N GLU A 77 -13.04 2.62 7.67
CA GLU A 77 -13.97 3.72 7.37
C GLU A 77 -14.28 3.82 5.87
N ALA A 78 -13.31 3.48 5.01
CA ALA A 78 -13.57 3.39 3.57
C ALA A 78 -14.58 2.30 3.20
N LEU A 79 -14.64 1.19 3.95
CA LEU A 79 -15.64 0.14 3.75
C LEU A 79 -17.00 0.56 4.31
N GLU A 80 -17.03 1.28 5.42
CA GLU A 80 -18.26 1.82 6.02
C GLU A 80 -18.89 2.88 5.09
N ALA A 81 -18.09 3.83 4.59
CA ALA A 81 -18.51 4.81 3.58
C ALA A 81 -18.94 4.16 2.25
N ALA A 82 -18.34 3.03 1.86
CA ALA A 82 -18.76 2.30 0.67
C ALA A 82 -20.11 1.58 0.88
N ALA A 83 -20.42 1.18 2.11
CA ALA A 83 -21.68 0.52 2.46
C ALA A 83 -22.85 1.51 2.56
N ASP A 84 -22.60 2.73 3.06
CA ASP A 84 -23.58 3.83 3.06
C ASP A 84 -22.97 5.16 2.56
N PRO A 85 -22.80 5.33 1.23
CA PRO A 85 -22.22 6.54 0.68
C PRO A 85 -23.10 7.79 0.88
N SER A 86 -24.33 7.62 1.36
CA SER A 86 -25.26 8.71 1.65
C SER A 86 -25.05 9.32 3.04
N ASP A 87 -24.34 8.64 3.94
CA ASP A 87 -24.00 9.16 5.26
C ASP A 87 -22.76 10.07 5.19
N PRO A 88 -22.90 11.38 5.41
CA PRO A 88 -21.75 12.30 5.40
C PRO A 88 -20.76 12.09 6.55
N LEU A 89 -21.12 11.38 7.62
CA LEU A 89 -20.23 11.14 8.76
C LEU A 89 -19.13 10.14 8.40
N GLU A 90 -19.44 9.11 7.63
CA GLU A 90 -18.46 8.14 7.15
C GLU A 90 -17.36 8.80 6.29
N TRP A 91 -17.75 9.79 5.48
CA TRP A 91 -16.80 10.63 4.74
C TRP A 91 -15.98 11.53 5.66
N ALA A 92 -16.57 12.03 6.74
CA ALA A 92 -15.86 12.85 7.72
C ALA A 92 -14.80 12.03 8.48
N ASP A 93 -15.10 10.80 8.85
CA ASP A 93 -14.14 9.89 9.51
C ASP A 93 -12.94 9.61 8.62
N MET A 94 -13.16 9.33 7.33
CA MET A 94 -12.05 9.22 6.37
C MET A 94 -11.16 10.48 6.33
N GLN A 95 -11.77 11.67 6.36
CA GLN A 95 -11.03 12.93 6.31
C GLN A 95 -10.23 13.19 7.58
N PHE A 96 -10.81 12.91 8.75
CA PHE A 96 -10.12 13.03 10.02
C PHE A 96 -8.90 12.11 10.08
N LEU A 97 -9.06 10.85 9.70
CA LEU A 97 -7.98 9.86 9.71
C LEU A 97 -6.87 10.20 8.70
N LEU A 98 -7.22 10.73 7.53
CA LEU A 98 -6.25 11.15 6.53
C LEU A 98 -5.44 12.36 7.00
N TRP A 99 -6.08 13.40 7.56
CA TRP A 99 -5.36 14.54 8.14
C TRP A 99 -4.48 14.11 9.32
N ASP A 100 -4.99 13.19 10.14
CA ASP A 100 -4.27 12.65 11.29
C ASP A 100 -2.97 11.97 10.85
N ALA A 101 -3.06 11.08 9.85
CA ALA A 101 -1.91 10.40 9.28
C ALA A 101 -0.91 11.37 8.65
N GLN A 102 -1.37 12.34 7.86
CA GLN A 102 -0.52 13.33 7.20
C GLN A 102 0.27 14.16 8.21
N ARG A 103 -0.41 14.74 9.21
CA ARG A 103 0.28 15.59 10.20
C ARG A 103 1.27 14.79 11.05
N ARG A 104 0.94 13.53 11.41
CA ARG A 104 1.85 12.64 12.18
C ARG A 104 3.11 12.28 11.40
N MET A 105 3.07 12.37 10.07
CA MET A 105 4.25 12.23 9.21
C MET A 105 4.93 13.54 8.83
N GLY A 106 4.46 14.67 9.35
CA GLY A 106 4.96 15.99 8.96
C GLY A 106 4.72 16.32 7.48
N ILE A 107 3.71 15.70 6.85
CA ILE A 107 3.32 16.01 5.48
C ILE A 107 2.53 17.31 5.48
N SER A 108 3.10 18.36 4.87
CA SER A 108 2.43 19.65 4.72
C SER A 108 1.45 19.67 3.55
N ASP A 109 0.48 20.60 3.59
CA ASP A 109 -0.48 20.82 2.50
C ASP A 109 0.25 21.15 1.18
N GLU A 110 1.36 21.90 1.23
CA GLU A 110 2.19 22.19 0.03
C GLU A 110 2.85 20.91 -0.52
N PHE A 111 3.40 20.07 0.37
CA PHE A 111 4.08 18.84 -0.03
C PHE A 111 3.10 17.85 -0.68
N ILE A 112 1.96 17.59 -0.04
CA ILE A 112 0.97 16.67 -0.60
C ILE A 112 0.36 17.21 -1.90
N THR A 113 0.14 18.52 -2.02
CA THR A 113 -0.38 19.13 -3.25
C THR A 113 0.56 18.89 -4.43
N ARG A 114 1.87 19.07 -4.24
CA ARG A 114 2.86 18.77 -5.26
C ARG A 114 2.89 17.28 -5.63
N ALA A 115 2.86 16.40 -4.63
CA ALA A 115 2.79 14.96 -4.88
C ALA A 115 1.51 14.56 -5.63
N MET A 116 0.37 15.21 -5.35
CA MET A 116 -0.89 15.01 -6.09
C MET A 116 -0.78 15.47 -7.55
N ILE A 117 -0.13 16.60 -7.83
CA ILE A 117 0.11 17.10 -9.19
C ILE A 117 0.94 16.10 -9.98
N GLU A 118 2.08 15.66 -9.43
CA GLU A 118 2.95 14.67 -10.07
C GLU A 118 2.22 13.33 -10.30
N LYS A 119 1.49 12.87 -9.28
CA LYS A 119 0.74 11.61 -9.36
C LYS A 119 -0.40 11.67 -10.38
N LEU A 120 -1.04 12.83 -10.54
CA LEU A 120 -2.08 13.03 -11.53
C LEU A 120 -1.54 12.88 -12.95
N GLU A 121 -0.38 13.46 -13.26
CA GLU A 121 0.25 13.32 -14.58
C GLU A 121 0.65 11.86 -14.86
N ILE A 122 1.21 11.16 -13.88
CA ILE A 122 1.49 9.71 -13.98
C ILE A 122 0.20 8.92 -14.23
N ASN A 123 -0.91 9.28 -13.59
CA ASN A 123 -2.17 8.57 -13.77
C ASN A 123 -2.80 8.82 -15.16
N LYS A 124 -2.66 10.04 -15.70
CA LYS A 124 -3.12 10.39 -17.06
C LYS A 124 -2.33 9.66 -18.15
N SER A 125 -1.07 9.33 -17.92
CA SER A 125 -0.23 8.62 -18.88
C SER A 125 -0.43 7.10 -18.88
N ARG A 126 -1.25 6.55 -17.97
CA ARG A 126 -1.51 5.10 -17.85
C ARG A 126 -2.65 4.66 -18.76
N GLN A 127 -2.66 3.37 -19.07
CA GLN A 127 -3.81 2.70 -19.66
C GLN A 127 -4.74 2.17 -18.56
N TRP A 128 -6.04 2.32 -18.77
CA TRP A 128 -7.08 1.96 -17.82
C TRP A 128 -8.10 1.03 -18.47
N PRO A 129 -8.61 0.03 -17.73
CA PRO A 129 -9.68 -0.83 -18.22
C PRO A 129 -10.99 -0.06 -18.39
N GLU A 130 -11.96 -0.68 -19.07
CA GLU A 130 -13.29 -0.09 -19.22
C GLU A 130 -13.95 0.21 -17.87
N PRO A 131 -14.69 1.32 -17.77
CA PRO A 131 -15.44 1.67 -16.58
C PRO A 131 -16.43 0.60 -16.10
N LYS A 132 -16.28 0.17 -14.84
CA LYS A 132 -17.29 -0.60 -14.10
C LYS A 132 -17.66 0.14 -12.82
N ASP A 133 -18.96 0.24 -12.58
CA ASP A 133 -19.49 0.88 -11.36
C ASP A 133 -19.33 -0.06 -10.16
N GLY A 134 -19.11 0.51 -8.97
CA GLY A 134 -18.89 -0.24 -7.73
C GLY A 134 -17.55 -0.98 -7.59
N GLU A 135 -16.77 -1.14 -8.67
CA GLU A 135 -15.53 -1.92 -8.66
C GLU A 135 -14.26 -1.05 -8.66
N PRO A 136 -13.21 -1.42 -7.89
CA PRO A 136 -11.91 -0.77 -7.97
C PRO A 136 -11.30 -0.87 -9.37
N ARG A 137 -10.70 0.23 -9.84
CA ARG A 137 -10.03 0.26 -11.15
C ARG A 137 -8.53 0.32 -10.99
N LEU A 138 -7.87 -0.72 -11.47
CA LEU A 138 -6.42 -0.82 -11.48
C LEU A 138 -5.91 -0.51 -12.89
N HIS A 139 -4.80 0.23 -12.98
CA HIS A 139 -4.12 0.45 -14.25
C HIS A 139 -3.62 -0.87 -14.83
N ILE A 140 -3.65 -0.98 -16.16
CA ILE A 140 -3.13 -2.16 -16.86
C ILE A 140 -1.61 -2.15 -16.69
N LYS A 141 -1.08 -3.18 -16.03
CA LYS A 141 0.36 -3.47 -16.05
C LYS A 141 0.62 -4.31 -17.27
N GLU A 142 1.52 -3.88 -18.15
CA GLU A 142 2.01 -4.70 -19.25
C GLU A 142 2.68 -5.92 -18.62
N GLN A 143 2.01 -7.07 -18.68
CA GLN A 143 2.52 -8.31 -18.15
C GLN A 143 3.68 -8.70 -19.07
N LEU A 144 4.92 -8.51 -18.61
CA LEU A 144 6.06 -9.13 -19.27
C LEU A 144 5.73 -10.62 -19.41
N ALA A 145 5.89 -11.18 -20.61
CA ALA A 145 5.57 -12.57 -20.86
C ALA A 145 6.18 -13.42 -19.73
N PRO A 146 5.41 -14.32 -19.10
CA PRO A 146 5.93 -15.15 -18.03
C PRO A 146 7.19 -15.84 -18.58
N VAL A 147 8.33 -15.59 -17.92
CA VAL A 147 9.60 -16.25 -18.26
C VAL A 147 9.44 -17.70 -17.80
N VAL A 148 8.71 -18.48 -18.58
CA VAL A 148 8.52 -19.91 -18.36
C VAL A 148 9.78 -20.59 -18.90
N PRO A 149 10.57 -21.24 -18.04
CA PRO A 149 11.73 -22.00 -18.50
C PRO A 149 11.31 -23.11 -19.50
N PRO A 150 12.20 -23.53 -20.41
CA PRO A 150 11.91 -24.61 -21.33
C PRO A 150 11.64 -25.93 -20.59
N ALA A 151 10.90 -26.84 -21.24
CA ALA A 151 10.79 -28.21 -20.74
C ALA A 151 12.16 -28.89 -20.84
N ILE A 152 12.44 -29.83 -19.93
CA ILE A 152 13.71 -30.55 -19.90
C ILE A 152 13.50 -32.05 -20.09
N GLU A 153 14.46 -32.68 -20.74
CA GLU A 153 14.54 -34.13 -20.85
C GLU A 153 15.32 -34.71 -19.64
N PRO A 154 15.08 -35.99 -19.27
CA PRO A 154 15.79 -36.66 -18.18
C PRO A 154 17.20 -37.04 -18.59
N ASP A 155 18.02 -36.03 -18.86
CA ASP A 155 19.41 -36.17 -19.31
C ASP A 155 20.39 -35.64 -18.26
N TYR A 156 21.50 -36.35 -18.09
CA TYR A 156 22.50 -36.06 -17.07
C TYR A 156 23.15 -34.70 -17.24
N GLU A 157 23.45 -34.29 -18.49
CA GLU A 157 24.06 -32.99 -18.78
C GLU A 157 23.04 -31.86 -18.60
N VAL A 158 21.77 -32.11 -18.94
CA VAL A 158 20.68 -31.16 -18.71
C VAL A 158 20.48 -30.92 -17.21
N ILE A 159 20.40 -31.97 -16.39
CA ILE A 159 20.26 -31.84 -14.93
C ILE A 159 21.48 -31.18 -14.30
N LYS A 160 22.70 -31.51 -14.76
CA LYS A 160 23.93 -30.84 -14.30
C LYS A 160 24.02 -29.38 -14.69
N SER A 161 23.44 -28.98 -15.82
CA SER A 161 23.42 -27.56 -16.22
C SER A 161 22.57 -26.71 -15.27
N ILE A 162 21.58 -27.32 -14.61
CA ILE A 162 20.67 -26.67 -13.65
C ILE A 162 21.21 -26.81 -12.23
N LEU A 163 21.75 -27.98 -11.89
CA LEU A 163 22.27 -28.35 -10.57
C LEU A 163 23.66 -28.98 -10.71
N PRO A 164 24.73 -28.17 -10.87
CA PRO A 164 26.07 -28.65 -11.17
C PRO A 164 26.68 -29.56 -10.09
N THR A 165 26.16 -29.47 -8.86
CA THR A 165 26.59 -30.24 -7.68
C THR A 165 25.86 -31.57 -7.54
N ALA A 166 24.82 -31.83 -8.35
CA ALA A 166 24.09 -33.08 -8.31
C ALA A 166 24.92 -34.23 -8.94
N ASN A 167 24.87 -35.42 -8.33
CA ASN A 167 25.38 -36.66 -8.90
C ASN A 167 24.23 -37.66 -9.10
N PRO A 168 23.31 -37.37 -10.05
CA PRO A 168 22.12 -38.18 -10.23
C PRO A 168 22.45 -39.50 -10.92
N ASP A 169 21.83 -40.58 -10.48
CA ASP A 169 21.69 -41.79 -11.31
C ASP A 169 20.55 -41.59 -12.35
N GLU A 170 20.36 -42.58 -13.22
CA GLU A 170 19.34 -42.54 -14.27
C GLU A 170 17.92 -42.34 -13.70
N TYR A 171 17.64 -42.92 -12.53
CA TYR A 171 16.35 -42.78 -11.86
C TYR A 171 16.13 -41.37 -11.31
N ALA A 172 17.16 -40.75 -10.73
CA ALA A 172 17.13 -39.37 -10.23
C ALA A 172 16.95 -38.34 -11.36
N CYS A 173 17.49 -38.60 -12.57
CA CYS A 173 17.29 -37.73 -13.73
C CYS A 173 15.82 -37.71 -14.19
N CYS A 174 15.15 -38.86 -14.21
CA CYS A 174 13.73 -38.98 -14.53
C CYS A 174 12.86 -38.18 -13.55
N ILE A 175 13.09 -38.35 -12.25
CA ILE A 175 12.34 -37.64 -11.22
C ILE A 175 12.56 -36.12 -11.33
N ALA A 176 13.81 -35.67 -11.53
CA ALA A 176 14.11 -34.25 -11.65
C ALA A 176 13.43 -33.60 -12.87
N ALA A 177 13.42 -34.28 -14.02
CA ALA A 177 12.73 -33.82 -15.22
C ALA A 177 11.21 -33.79 -15.04
N ASP A 178 10.62 -34.81 -14.41
CA ASP A 178 9.19 -34.87 -14.12
C ASP A 178 8.76 -33.73 -13.18
N ILE A 179 9.52 -33.47 -12.11
CA ILE A 179 9.26 -32.37 -11.17
C ILE A 179 9.39 -31.02 -11.89
N TRP A 180 10.45 -30.81 -12.67
CA TRP A 180 10.64 -29.56 -13.42
C TRP A 180 9.49 -29.31 -14.40
N ASN A 181 9.11 -30.32 -15.18
CA ASN A 181 8.06 -30.21 -16.17
C ASN A 181 6.67 -30.05 -15.50
N ALA A 182 6.45 -30.63 -14.32
CA ALA A 182 5.24 -30.42 -13.52
C ALA A 182 5.16 -28.99 -12.96
N CYS A 183 6.25 -28.46 -12.40
CA CYS A 183 6.33 -27.07 -11.95
C CYS A 183 6.12 -26.09 -13.12
N ARG A 184 6.75 -26.36 -14.26
CA ARG A 184 6.56 -25.59 -15.50
C ARG A 184 5.11 -25.63 -15.98
N ALA A 185 4.46 -26.79 -15.93
CA ALA A 185 3.06 -26.93 -16.30
C ALA A 185 2.14 -26.13 -15.36
N ALA A 186 2.43 -26.12 -14.06
CA ALA A 186 1.72 -25.30 -13.09
C ALA A 186 1.92 -23.80 -13.35
N MET A 187 3.14 -23.36 -13.69
CA MET A 187 3.41 -21.95 -14.09
C MET A 187 2.65 -21.53 -15.36
N LEU A 188 2.47 -22.46 -16.31
CA LEU A 188 1.68 -22.22 -17.52
C LEU A 188 0.17 -22.21 -17.24
N GLN A 189 -0.31 -23.02 -16.29
CA GLN A 189 -1.73 -23.08 -15.90
C GLN A 189 -2.14 -21.91 -15.01
N GLY A 190 -1.24 -21.40 -14.15
CA GLY A 190 -1.46 -20.23 -13.31
C GLY A 190 -1.48 -18.88 -14.05
N ALA A 191 -1.50 -18.89 -15.39
CA ALA A 191 -1.54 -17.70 -16.24
C ALA A 191 -2.98 -17.24 -16.58
N GLU A 192 -4.02 -17.92 -16.09
CA GLU A 192 -5.37 -17.36 -16.07
C GLU A 192 -5.48 -16.22 -15.01
N PRO A 193 -6.27 -15.16 -15.27
CA PRO A 193 -6.46 -14.12 -14.27
C PRO A 193 -7.03 -14.75 -13.01
N VAL A 194 -6.31 -14.61 -11.89
CA VAL A 194 -6.75 -15.08 -10.57
C VAL A 194 -8.09 -14.42 -10.26
N SER A 195 -9.18 -15.14 -10.52
CA SER A 195 -10.49 -14.85 -9.99
C SER A 195 -10.45 -15.24 -8.52
N ASN A 196 -10.50 -14.24 -7.64
CA ASN A 196 -10.61 -14.32 -6.18
C ASN A 196 -11.13 -15.67 -5.67
N HIS A 197 -10.24 -16.59 -5.28
CA HIS A 197 -10.57 -17.72 -4.42
C HIS A 197 -9.35 -18.08 -3.57
N ASP A 198 -9.34 -17.63 -2.31
CA ASP A 198 -8.37 -17.98 -1.27
C ASP A 198 -8.61 -19.38 -0.69
N GLU A 199 -8.71 -20.43 -1.53
CA GLU A 199 -8.81 -21.81 -1.04
C GLU A 199 -7.93 -22.77 -1.85
N LEU A 200 -6.71 -23.00 -1.37
CA LEU A 200 -5.88 -24.13 -1.81
C LEU A 200 -6.30 -25.39 -1.04
N ALA A 201 -6.77 -26.39 -1.79
CA ALA A 201 -7.15 -27.70 -1.28
C ALA A 201 -6.00 -28.36 -0.49
N LEU A 202 -6.20 -28.49 0.83
CA LEU A 202 -5.31 -29.14 1.80
C LEU A 202 -4.85 -30.57 1.41
N TYR A 203 -5.56 -31.25 0.49
CA TYR A 203 -5.17 -32.57 -0.02
C TYR A 203 -4.00 -32.54 -1.04
N TYR A 204 -3.71 -31.39 -1.66
CA TYR A 204 -2.60 -31.25 -2.64
C TYR A 204 -1.23 -31.11 -1.96
N LEU A 205 -1.19 -30.61 -0.72
CA LEU A 205 0.05 -30.30 0.02
C LEU A 205 0.65 -31.50 0.77
N GLN A 206 -0.13 -32.56 1.03
CA GLN A 206 0.34 -33.65 1.88
C GLN A 206 1.27 -34.65 1.16
N GLY A 207 1.22 -34.69 -0.18
CA GLY A 207 2.18 -35.44 -1.02
C GLY A 207 3.41 -34.63 -1.47
N GLN A 208 3.42 -33.30 -1.27
CA GLN A 208 4.51 -32.41 -1.67
C GLN A 208 5.47 -32.01 -0.54
N LYS A 209 5.15 -32.34 0.71
CA LYS A 209 5.98 -31.96 1.87
C LYS A 209 7.40 -32.52 1.78
N ASP A 210 7.54 -33.77 1.34
CA ASP A 210 8.85 -34.43 1.18
C ASP A 210 9.63 -33.89 -0.04
N GLY A 211 8.92 -33.42 -1.08
CA GLY A 211 9.53 -32.81 -2.28
C GLY A 211 9.96 -31.35 -2.08
N LEU A 212 9.21 -30.58 -1.28
CA LEU A 212 9.53 -29.19 -0.94
C LEU A 212 10.67 -29.09 0.09
N GLU A 213 10.77 -30.03 1.04
CA GLU A 213 11.94 -30.14 1.92
C GLU A 213 13.21 -30.45 1.12
N TRP A 214 13.13 -31.31 0.11
CA TRP A 214 14.26 -31.60 -0.78
C TRP A 214 14.64 -30.39 -1.64
N ALA A 215 13.66 -29.67 -2.19
CA ALA A 215 13.89 -28.45 -2.98
C ALA A 215 14.46 -27.29 -2.15
N ALA A 216 14.06 -27.15 -0.88
CA ALA A 216 14.58 -26.14 0.05
C ALA A 216 16.05 -26.41 0.43
N GLN A 217 16.39 -27.68 0.71
CA GLN A 217 17.78 -28.09 0.99
C GLN A 217 18.72 -27.90 -0.22
N LEU A 218 18.17 -28.05 -1.44
CA LEU A 218 18.90 -27.85 -2.70
C LEU A 218 19.12 -26.36 -3.02
N ALA A 219 18.19 -25.50 -2.60
CA ALA A 219 18.30 -24.04 -2.71
C ALA A 219 19.28 -23.46 -1.67
N GLU A 220 19.37 -24.04 -0.47
CA GLU A 220 20.38 -23.66 0.54
C GLU A 220 21.81 -24.12 0.18
N ALA A 221 21.96 -25.24 -0.55
CA ALA A 221 23.27 -25.83 -0.84
C ALA A 221 24.04 -25.19 -2.02
N ASN A 222 23.42 -24.33 -2.84
CA ASN A 222 23.99 -23.87 -4.12
C ASN A 222 24.30 -22.36 -4.21
N HIS A 223 24.56 -21.67 -3.09
CA HIS A 223 24.90 -20.24 -3.15
C HIS A 223 26.37 -19.95 -2.74
N PRO A 224 27.32 -19.76 -3.68
CA PRO A 224 28.66 -19.26 -3.37
C PRO A 224 28.77 -17.75 -3.64
N LEU A 225 28.78 -16.99 -2.54
CA LEU A 225 29.34 -15.64 -2.35
C LEU A 225 28.67 -14.44 -3.06
N THR A 226 27.65 -13.89 -2.38
CA THR A 226 27.20 -12.47 -2.17
C THR A 226 25.67 -12.52 -1.99
N GLY A 227 25.08 -12.42 -0.81
CA GLY A 227 25.22 -11.29 0.12
C GLY A 227 24.43 -10.08 -0.42
N ASP A 228 23.30 -9.77 0.23
CA ASP A 228 22.29 -8.70 -0.03
C ASP A 228 21.37 -8.91 -1.25
N TRP A 229 20.02 -8.93 -1.18
CA TRP A 229 19.00 -8.28 -0.33
C TRP A 229 17.85 -9.30 -0.08
N LEU A 230 17.03 -9.33 0.96
CA LEU A 230 16.33 -8.30 1.73
C LEU A 230 16.08 -8.85 3.16
N TYR A 231 16.66 -8.20 4.16
CA TYR A 231 15.99 -7.72 5.38
C TYR A 231 17.07 -7.13 6.27
N ASP A 232 17.43 -5.86 6.05
CA ASP A 232 17.72 -5.01 7.21
C ASP A 232 17.46 -3.52 6.91
N ASP A 233 16.65 -2.95 7.80
CA ASP A 233 16.55 -1.55 8.25
C ASP A 233 15.24 -1.49 9.08
N ARG A 234 15.17 -1.78 10.39
CA ARG A 234 16.01 -1.49 11.58
C ARG A 234 15.65 -0.16 12.25
N TRP A 235 14.59 -0.16 13.07
CA TRP A 235 14.43 0.58 14.34
C TRP A 235 13.38 -0.17 15.18
N SER A 236 13.75 -1.17 15.98
CA SER A 236 14.04 -0.95 17.40
C SER A 236 14.69 -2.19 18.03
N TRP A 237 16.02 -2.20 18.14
CA TRP A 237 16.76 -3.16 18.99
C TRP A 237 17.58 -2.47 20.09
N LEU A 238 17.34 -1.18 20.34
CA LEU A 238 17.98 -0.41 21.42
C LEU A 238 17.31 -0.56 22.81
N LYS A 239 16.52 -1.63 23.03
CA LYS A 239 15.96 -1.96 24.36
C LYS A 239 16.13 -3.42 24.79
N LEU A 240 16.87 -4.25 24.07
CA LEU A 240 16.99 -5.68 24.40
C LEU A 240 18.45 -6.19 24.50
N SER A 241 19.40 -5.28 24.70
CA SER A 241 20.80 -5.63 25.00
C SER A 241 21.30 -4.94 26.27
N GLU A 242 20.62 -5.21 27.39
CA GLU A 242 21.31 -5.30 28.68
C GLU A 242 21.22 -6.75 29.16
N LYS A 243 22.39 -7.38 29.30
CA LYS A 243 22.66 -8.82 29.50
C LYS A 243 22.57 -9.58 28.17
N VAL A 244 23.65 -10.05 27.58
CA VAL A 244 24.68 -10.91 28.18
C VAL A 244 26.02 -10.70 27.47
N GLN A 245 27.07 -10.77 28.28
CA GLN A 245 28.46 -10.48 28.00
C GLN A 245 29.15 -11.60 27.18
N ILE A 246 30.21 -11.19 26.48
CA ILE A 246 30.96 -11.87 25.42
C ILE A 246 32.02 -12.89 25.95
N CYS A 247 32.10 -14.07 25.28
CA CYS A 247 33.28 -14.95 25.00
C CYS A 247 34.00 -15.75 26.12
N PRO A 248 34.94 -16.69 25.78
CA PRO A 248 35.00 -17.70 24.69
C PRO A 248 35.58 -19.07 25.13
N GLY A 249 35.56 -20.09 24.25
CA GLY A 249 36.49 -21.23 24.32
C GLY A 249 36.02 -22.52 23.63
N SER A 250 36.75 -22.98 22.61
CA SER A 250 36.82 -24.40 22.18
C SER A 250 37.98 -25.10 22.91
N PRO A 251 38.28 -26.41 22.73
CA PRO A 251 37.56 -27.56 22.15
C PRO A 251 37.58 -28.80 23.12
N GLU A 252 37.39 -30.03 22.62
CA GLU A 252 37.55 -31.37 23.28
C GLU A 252 36.30 -31.93 23.99
N ALA A 253 35.98 -33.22 24.00
CA ALA A 253 36.45 -34.44 23.34
C ALA A 253 35.40 -35.54 23.60
N LEU A 254 35.31 -36.50 22.68
CA LEU A 254 35.08 -37.94 22.92
C LEU A 254 34.41 -38.34 24.25
N GLN A 255 33.13 -38.72 24.18
CA GLN A 255 32.63 -40.08 24.42
C GLN A 255 31.15 -40.19 24.09
#